data_AF-A0A645AMV1-F1
#
_entry.id   AF-A0A645AMV1-F1
#
_cell.length_a   1.000
_cell.length_b   1.000
_cell.length_c   1.000
_cell.angle_alpha   90.00
_cell.angle_beta   90.00
_cell.angle_gamma   90.00
#
_symmetry.space_group_name_H-M   'P 1'
#
loop_
_entity.id
_entity.type
_entity.pdbx_description
1 polymer ?
#
loop_
_entity_poly.entity_id
_entity_poly.type
_entity_poly.pdbx_seq_one_letter_code
_entity_poly.pdbx_strand_id
1 'polypeptide(L)'
;MGEVGGSILSLIAGILAFLIVFAQPQYINEFFNQLQILLSEVHGIGMGNIISYCIEVFILSICSVVTFVLMTYLCMSIGQLAEKHRGLCAFGAFIGINIVLNNILAAIFSGIFSHIDLGGIQNLINSLSYASQIHISLLSGILVMVVQAAIYFLFTRYILTNKLNLE
;
A
#
# COMPACT_ATOMS: atom_id res chain seq x y z
N MET A 1 32.75 -17.27 -13.17
CA MET A 1 32.04 -16.02 -13.55
C MET A 1 30.86 -16.27 -14.51
N GLY A 2 30.20 -17.44 -14.46
CA GLY A 2 29.12 -17.80 -15.40
C GLY A 2 27.68 -17.69 -14.84
N GLU A 3 27.49 -17.70 -13.51
CA GLU A 3 26.14 -17.79 -12.90
C GLU A 3 25.44 -16.43 -12.75
N VAL A 4 26.20 -15.34 -12.59
CA VAL A 4 25.63 -13.99 -12.41
C VAL A 4 25.06 -13.44 -13.72
N GLY A 5 25.69 -13.75 -14.86
CA GLY A 5 25.23 -13.32 -16.19
C GLY A 5 23.89 -13.95 -16.58
N GLY A 6 23.67 -15.23 -16.25
CA GLY A 6 22.40 -15.93 -16.50
C GLY A 6 21.24 -15.40 -15.64
N SER A 7 21.52 -15.04 -14.39
CA SER A 7 20.51 -14.52 -13.47
C SER A 7 20.00 -13.14 -13.89
N ILE A 8 20.89 -12.24 -14.32
CA ILE A 8 20.52 -10.91 -14.82
C ILE A 8 19.73 -11.04 -16.13
N LEU A 9 20.14 -11.95 -17.02
CA LEU A 9 19.45 -12.18 -18.29
C LEU A 9 18.04 -12.73 -18.07
N SER A 10 17.85 -13.62 -17.10
CA SER A 10 16.53 -14.17 -16.74
C SER A 10 15.61 -13.12 -16.10
N LEU A 11 16.18 -12.18 -15.33
CA LEU A 11 15.45 -11.06 -14.74
C LEU A 11 14.97 -10.08 -15.83
N ILE A 12 15.84 -9.75 -16.78
CA ILE A 12 15.52 -8.92 -17.94
C ILE A 12 14.48 -9.62 -18.83
N ALA A 13 14.63 -10.91 -19.09
CA ALA A 13 13.68 -11.70 -19.86
C ALA A 13 12.30 -11.79 -19.18
N GLY A 14 12.25 -11.91 -17.85
CA GLY A 14 11.01 -11.89 -17.08
C GLY A 14 10.28 -10.54 -17.16
N ILE A 15 11.02 -9.43 -17.05
CA ILE A 15 10.46 -8.07 -17.19
C ILE A 15 9.94 -7.84 -18.62
N LEU A 16 10.67 -8.30 -19.64
CA LEU A 16 10.24 -8.20 -21.03
C LEU A 16 9.02 -9.07 -21.34
N ALA A 17 8.97 -10.30 -20.83
CA ALA A 17 7.80 -11.17 -20.99
C ALA A 17 6.56 -10.56 -20.33
N PHE A 18 6.71 -9.97 -19.14
CA PHE A 18 5.65 -9.26 -18.45
C PHE A 18 5.17 -8.04 -19.26
N LEU A 19 6.09 -7.25 -19.80
CA LEU A 19 5.77 -6.10 -20.66
C LEU A 19 5.06 -6.50 -21.94
N ILE A 20 5.42 -7.62 -22.57
CA ILE A 20 4.75 -8.13 -23.79
C ILE A 20 3.31 -8.55 -23.50
N VAL A 21 3.07 -9.22 -22.35
CA VAL A 21 1.71 -9.58 -21.92
C VAL A 21 0.88 -8.33 -21.64
N PHE A 22 1.47 -7.32 -20.99
CA PHE A 22 0.77 -6.07 -20.68
C PHE A 22 0.56 -5.17 -21.92
N ALA A 23 1.43 -5.26 -22.92
CA ALA A 23 1.35 -4.51 -24.17
C ALA A 23 0.36 -5.09 -25.18
N GLN A 24 -0.37 -6.16 -24.83
CA GLN A 24 -1.42 -6.66 -25.70
C GLN A 24 -2.52 -5.61 -25.85
N PRO A 25 -3.03 -5.37 -27.08
CA PRO A 25 -4.03 -4.34 -27.35
C PRO A 25 -5.29 -4.47 -26.49
N GLN A 26 -5.63 -5.69 -26.09
CA GLN A 26 -6.78 -5.97 -25.21
C GLN A 26 -6.68 -5.29 -23.85
N TYR A 27 -5.54 -5.41 -23.15
CA TYR A 27 -5.36 -4.80 -21.83
C TYR A 27 -5.24 -3.28 -21.92
N ILE A 28 -4.61 -2.79 -22.98
CA ILE A 28 -4.54 -1.35 -23.25
C ILE A 28 -5.95 -0.79 -23.49
N ASN A 29 -6.75 -1.44 -24.34
CA ASN A 29 -8.11 -1.00 -24.63
C ASN A 29 -9.02 -1.11 -23.41
N GLU A 30 -8.92 -2.17 -22.60
CA GLU A 30 -9.65 -2.28 -21.34
C GLU A 30 -9.25 -1.19 -20.35
N PHE A 31 -7.94 -0.90 -20.22
CA PHE A 31 -7.46 0.20 -19.39
C PHE A 31 -8.02 1.55 -19.84
N PHE A 32 -7.98 1.84 -21.14
CA PHE A 32 -8.53 3.09 -21.68
C PHE A 32 -10.05 3.17 -21.57
N ASN A 33 -10.77 2.07 -21.74
CA ASN A 33 -12.22 2.01 -21.55
C ASN A 33 -12.58 2.24 -20.07
N GLN A 34 -11.90 1.60 -19.14
CA GLN A 34 -12.09 1.81 -17.70
C GLN A 34 -11.77 3.26 -17.32
N LEU A 35 -10.68 3.82 -17.84
CA LEU A 35 -10.30 5.22 -17.63
C LEU A 35 -11.37 6.18 -18.17
N GLN A 36 -11.91 5.90 -19.36
CA GLN A 36 -12.96 6.71 -19.99
C GLN A 36 -14.29 6.61 -19.24
N ILE A 37 -14.65 5.43 -18.72
CA ILE A 37 -15.82 5.24 -17.85
C ILE A 37 -15.64 6.08 -16.58
N LEU A 38 -14.49 6.01 -15.91
CA LEU A 38 -14.18 6.82 -14.73
C LEU A 38 -14.25 8.34 -15.01
N LEU A 39 -13.71 8.80 -16.15
CA LEU A 39 -13.73 10.22 -16.53
C LEU A 39 -15.11 10.74 -16.94
N SER A 40 -15.93 9.89 -17.56
CA SER A 40 -17.30 10.23 -17.95
C SER A 40 -18.25 10.24 -16.75
N GLU A 41 -18.05 9.35 -15.77
CA GLU A 41 -18.80 9.36 -14.52
C GLU A 41 -18.46 10.57 -13.65
N VAL A 42 -17.20 11.03 -13.64
CA VAL A 42 -16.80 12.29 -12.97
C VAL A 42 -17.58 13.51 -13.47
N HIS A 43 -18.01 13.53 -14.75
CA HIS A 43 -18.87 14.60 -15.28
C HIS A 43 -20.35 14.47 -14.86
N GLY A 44 -20.81 13.28 -14.47
CA GLY A 44 -22.16 13.03 -13.95
C GLY A 44 -22.29 13.15 -12.43
N ILE A 45 -21.16 13.21 -11.73
CA ILE A 45 -21.07 13.38 -10.28
C ILE A 45 -21.27 14.86 -9.95
N GLY A 46 -22.41 15.23 -9.39
CA GLY A 46 -22.70 16.61 -8.98
C GLY A 46 -21.56 17.23 -8.15
N MET A 47 -21.31 18.53 -8.33
CA MET A 47 -20.16 19.27 -7.77
C MET A 47 -19.87 19.01 -6.28
N GLY A 48 -20.88 18.69 -5.46
CA GLY A 48 -20.71 18.39 -4.03
C GLY A 48 -19.86 17.14 -3.76
N ASN A 49 -19.99 16.10 -4.57
CA ASN A 49 -19.22 14.86 -4.40
C ASN A 49 -17.76 15.05 -4.84
N ILE A 50 -17.50 15.86 -5.87
CA ILE A 50 -16.13 16.19 -6.33
C ILE A 50 -15.32 16.85 -5.20
N ILE A 51 -15.92 17.78 -4.47
CA ILE A 51 -15.27 18.44 -3.33
C ILE A 51 -14.94 17.43 -2.22
N SER A 52 -15.89 16.52 -1.92
CA SER A 52 -15.66 15.46 -0.92
C SER A 52 -14.52 14.53 -1.33
N TYR A 53 -14.43 14.13 -2.60
CA TYR A 53 -13.31 13.34 -3.10
C TYR A 53 -11.97 14.05 -3.00
N CYS A 54 -11.91 15.34 -3.36
CA CYS A 54 -10.68 16.12 -3.22
C CYS A 54 -10.21 16.16 -1.76
N ILE A 55 -11.13 16.31 -0.82
CA ILE A 55 -10.81 16.30 0.62
C ILE A 55 -10.32 14.91 1.06
N GLU A 56 -10.99 13.84 0.67
CA GLU A 56 -10.59 12.46 1.00
C GLU A 56 -9.20 12.11 0.45
N VAL A 57 -8.94 12.45 -0.82
CA VAL A 57 -7.63 12.24 -1.45
C VAL A 57 -6.54 13.08 -0.77
N PHE A 58 -6.86 14.31 -0.37
CA PHE A 58 -5.94 15.16 0.37
C PHE A 58 -5.61 14.59 1.75
N ILE A 59 -6.61 14.10 2.48
CA ILE A 59 -6.42 13.43 3.78
C ILE A 59 -5.58 12.16 3.61
N LEU A 60 -5.88 11.35 2.60
CA LEU A 60 -5.13 10.13 2.30
C LEU A 60 -3.67 10.44 1.98
N SER A 61 -3.41 11.52 1.24
CA SER A 61 -2.05 12.00 0.93
C SER A 61 -1.30 12.46 2.19
N ILE A 62 -1.97 13.18 3.10
CA ILE A 62 -1.35 13.54 4.39
C ILE A 62 -1.03 12.28 5.21
N CYS A 63 -1.97 11.34 5.26
CA CYS A 63 -1.81 10.11 6.03
C CYS A 63 -0.66 9.24 5.49
N SER A 64 -0.47 9.20 4.16
CA SER A 64 0.63 8.47 3.54
C SER A 64 1.99 9.09 3.89
N VAL A 65 2.09 10.42 3.87
CA VAL A 65 3.32 11.14 4.27
C VAL A 65 3.63 10.88 5.76
N VAL A 66 2.63 10.98 6.64
CA VAL A 66 2.81 10.70 8.07
C VAL A 66 3.28 9.26 8.30
N THR A 67 2.67 8.30 7.62
CA THR A 67 3.02 6.87 7.70
C THR A 67 4.46 6.62 7.22
N PHE A 68 4.88 7.27 6.14
CA PHE A 68 6.24 7.19 5.61
C PHE A 68 7.28 7.77 6.58
N VAL A 69 6.97 8.92 7.19
CA VAL A 69 7.84 9.55 8.19
C VAL A 69 7.97 8.63 9.43
N LEU A 70 6.87 8.11 9.96
CA LEU A 70 6.87 7.16 11.09
C LEU A 70 7.69 5.91 10.79
N MET A 71 7.56 5.36 9.58
CA MET A 71 8.34 4.22 9.14
C MET A 71 9.84 4.52 9.11
N THR A 72 10.21 5.69 8.61
CA THR A 72 11.61 6.13 8.55
C THR A 72 12.19 6.28 9.97
N TYR A 73 11.43 6.88 10.89
CA TYR A 73 11.81 6.97 12.30
C TYR A 73 11.98 5.59 12.94
N LEU A 74 11.05 4.66 12.70
CA LEU A 74 11.13 3.29 13.20
C LEU A 74 12.43 2.61 12.74
N CYS A 75 12.76 2.73 11.44
CA CYS A 75 13.98 2.15 10.88
C CYS A 75 15.24 2.79 11.49
N MET A 76 15.20 4.11 11.73
CA MET A 76 16.30 4.85 12.36
C MET A 76 16.50 4.40 13.82
N SER A 77 15.42 4.24 14.60
CA SER A 77 15.48 3.74 15.97
C SER A 77 16.00 2.30 16.04
N ILE A 78 15.62 1.43 15.09
CA ILE A 78 16.18 0.08 14.97
C ILE A 78 17.67 0.13 14.62
N GLY A 79 18.07 0.99 13.68
CA GLY A 79 19.47 1.16 13.29
C GLY A 79 20.34 1.69 14.42
N GLN A 80 19.86 2.64 15.21
CA GLN A 80 20.57 3.19 16.37
C GLN A 80 20.82 2.14 17.46
N LEU A 81 19.98 1.12 17.55
CA LEU A 81 20.17 0.01 18.48
C LEU A 81 21.33 -0.93 18.11
N ALA A 82 21.80 -0.91 16.86
CA ALA A 82 22.94 -1.71 16.42
C ALA A 82 24.25 -0.95 16.63
N GLU A 83 25.05 -1.35 17.63
CA GLU A 83 26.28 -0.63 18.02
C GLU A 83 27.32 -0.47 16.89
N LYS A 84 27.46 -1.47 15.99
CA LYS A 84 28.59 -1.55 15.04
C LYS A 84 28.23 -1.30 13.57
N HIS A 85 26.99 -1.58 13.14
CA HIS A 85 26.56 -1.48 11.73
C HIS A 85 25.20 -0.77 11.59
N ARG A 86 25.09 0.42 12.19
CA ARG A 86 23.85 1.22 12.28
C ARG A 86 23.11 1.38 10.93
N GLY A 87 23.85 1.67 9.86
CA GLY A 87 23.26 1.86 8.52
C GLY A 87 22.74 0.57 7.87
N LEU A 88 23.48 -0.54 8.00
CA LEU A 88 23.06 -1.84 7.44
C LEU A 88 21.86 -2.41 8.21
N CYS A 89 21.82 -2.19 9.52
CA CYS A 89 20.70 -2.63 10.35
C CYS A 89 19.42 -1.80 10.07
N ALA A 90 19.53 -0.48 9.87
CA ALA A 90 18.42 0.37 9.46
C ALA A 90 17.86 -0.05 8.08
N PHE A 91 18.74 -0.35 7.13
CA PHE A 91 18.35 -0.79 5.79
C PHE A 91 17.71 -2.19 5.82
N GLY A 92 18.28 -3.12 6.59
CA GLY A 92 17.69 -4.44 6.81
C GLY A 92 16.33 -4.36 7.49
N ALA A 93 16.16 -3.45 8.46
CA ALA A 93 14.88 -3.19 9.11
C ALA A 93 13.85 -2.61 8.13
N PHE A 94 14.25 -1.69 7.24
CA PHE A 94 13.37 -1.15 6.21
C PHE A 94 12.84 -2.24 5.27
N ILE A 95 13.71 -3.12 4.80
CA ILE A 95 13.33 -4.26 3.96
C ILE A 95 12.46 -5.24 4.75
N GLY A 96 12.86 -5.59 5.97
CA GLY A 96 12.13 -6.51 6.84
C GLY A 96 10.73 -6.02 7.16
N ILE A 97 10.57 -4.74 7.53
CA ILE A 97 9.28 -4.10 7.77
C ILE A 97 8.44 -4.14 6.49
N ASN A 98 8.99 -3.72 5.34
CA ASN A 98 8.22 -3.73 4.10
C ASN A 98 7.78 -5.13 3.68
N ILE A 99 8.64 -6.14 3.78
CA ILE A 99 8.29 -7.50 3.35
C ILE A 99 7.38 -8.15 4.37
N VAL A 100 7.76 -8.16 5.65
CA VAL A 100 7.09 -8.92 6.69
C VAL A 100 5.79 -8.23 7.11
N LEU A 101 5.81 -6.93 7.42
CA LEU A 101 4.59 -6.26 7.88
C LEU A 101 3.59 -6.09 6.75
N ASN A 102 3.98 -5.73 5.51
CA ASN A 102 2.99 -5.67 4.43
C ASN A 102 2.44 -7.05 4.04
N ASN A 103 3.26 -8.12 4.02
CA ASN A 103 2.72 -9.47 3.73
C ASN A 103 1.84 -9.98 4.88
N ILE A 104 2.22 -9.76 6.14
CA ILE A 104 1.39 -10.15 7.28
C ILE A 104 0.08 -9.36 7.27
N LEU A 105 0.12 -8.05 7.02
CA LEU A 105 -1.08 -7.25 6.89
C LEU A 105 -1.94 -7.76 5.73
N ALA A 106 -1.37 -7.97 4.55
CA ALA A 106 -2.10 -8.52 3.40
C ALA A 106 -2.70 -9.91 3.70
N ALA A 107 -1.97 -10.78 4.41
CA ALA A 107 -2.44 -12.09 4.82
C ALA A 107 -3.54 -12.02 5.89
N ILE A 108 -3.45 -11.08 6.83
CA ILE A 108 -4.49 -10.82 7.84
C ILE A 108 -5.74 -10.28 7.17
N PHE A 109 -5.60 -9.29 6.29
CA PHE A 109 -6.72 -8.77 5.50
C PHE A 109 -7.34 -9.90 4.69
N SER A 110 -6.56 -10.62 3.89
CA SER A 110 -7.04 -11.76 3.10
C SER A 110 -7.70 -12.86 3.96
N GLY A 111 -7.12 -13.18 5.12
CA GLY A 111 -7.65 -14.17 6.06
C GLY A 111 -8.98 -13.74 6.68
N ILE A 112 -9.07 -12.49 7.17
CA ILE A 112 -10.31 -11.90 7.70
C ILE A 112 -11.37 -11.87 6.59
N PHE A 113 -10.99 -11.45 5.39
CA PHE A 113 -11.88 -11.41 4.24
C PHE A 113 -12.36 -12.81 3.85
N SER A 114 -11.50 -13.82 3.82
CA SER A 114 -11.91 -15.20 3.47
C SER A 114 -12.93 -15.86 4.42
N HIS A 115 -13.09 -15.34 5.65
CA HIS A 115 -14.08 -15.82 6.62
C HIS A 115 -15.37 -14.98 6.64
N ILE A 116 -15.37 -13.82 6.01
CA ILE A 116 -16.55 -12.99 5.81
C ILE A 116 -17.10 -13.36 4.44
N ASP A 117 -18.39 -13.70 4.34
CA ASP A 117 -19.03 -13.90 3.03
C ASP A 117 -19.07 -12.57 2.26
N LEU A 118 -17.98 -12.28 1.54
CA LEU A 118 -17.85 -11.10 0.70
C LEU A 118 -18.82 -11.14 -0.47
N GLY A 119 -19.43 -12.28 -0.82
CA GLY A 119 -20.45 -12.31 -1.85
C GLY A 119 -21.62 -11.37 -1.50
N GLY A 120 -22.06 -11.37 -0.24
CA GLY A 120 -23.10 -10.48 0.25
C GLY A 120 -22.71 -9.00 0.21
N ILE A 121 -21.52 -8.66 0.70
CA ILE A 121 -21.01 -7.28 0.77
C ILE A 121 -20.69 -6.75 -0.63
N GLN A 122 -20.08 -7.57 -1.49
CA GLN A 122 -19.73 -7.21 -2.86
C GLN A 122 -20.98 -6.99 -3.70
N ASN A 123 -22.02 -7.80 -3.54
CA ASN A 123 -23.32 -7.54 -4.16
C ASN A 123 -23.98 -6.24 -3.65
N LEU A 124 -23.82 -5.94 -2.35
CA LEU A 124 -24.31 -4.69 -1.76
C LEU A 124 -23.55 -3.49 -2.32
N ILE A 125 -22.22 -3.55 -2.42
CA ILE A 125 -21.38 -2.50 -3.01
C ILE A 125 -21.69 -2.33 -4.50
N ASN A 126 -21.84 -3.41 -5.25
CA ASN A 126 -22.21 -3.37 -6.67
C ASN A 126 -23.63 -2.81 -6.89
N SER A 127 -24.51 -2.89 -5.90
CA SER A 127 -25.84 -2.27 -5.94
C SER A 127 -25.84 -0.76 -5.65
N LEU A 128 -24.73 -0.23 -5.11
CA LEU A 128 -24.56 1.20 -4.87
C LEU A 128 -24.10 1.92 -6.13
N SER A 129 -24.45 3.21 -6.23
CA SER A 129 -23.95 4.09 -7.30
C SER A 129 -22.43 4.07 -7.35
N TYR A 130 -21.84 4.13 -8.54
CA TYR A 130 -20.39 4.14 -8.75
C TYR A 130 -19.65 5.17 -7.88
N ALA A 131 -20.22 6.36 -7.71
CA ALA A 131 -19.69 7.37 -6.78
C ALA A 131 -19.59 6.84 -5.32
N SER A 132 -20.64 6.23 -4.78
CA SER A 132 -20.59 5.68 -3.43
C SER A 132 -19.54 4.57 -3.28
N GLN A 133 -19.30 3.80 -4.34
CA GLN A 133 -18.24 2.77 -4.34
C GLN A 133 -16.84 3.39 -4.22
N ILE A 134 -16.58 4.50 -4.93
CA ILE A 134 -15.30 5.22 -4.86
C ILE A 134 -15.09 5.81 -3.46
N HIS A 135 -16.12 6.42 -2.85
CA HIS A 135 -16.03 6.93 -1.47
C HIS A 135 -15.70 5.82 -0.46
N ILE A 136 -16.39 4.67 -0.55
CA ILE A 136 -16.12 3.53 0.33
C ILE A 136 -14.69 3.02 0.15
N SER A 137 -14.21 2.95 -1.09
CA SER A 137 -12.82 2.57 -1.41
C SER A 137 -11.81 3.53 -0.79
N LEU A 138 -11.98 4.85 -0.99
CA LEU A 138 -11.10 5.86 -0.42
C LEU A 138 -11.10 5.84 1.11
N LEU A 139 -12.26 5.74 1.73
CA LEU A 139 -12.40 5.68 3.18
C LEU A 139 -11.75 4.42 3.76
N SER A 140 -11.90 3.27 3.08
CA SER A 140 -11.20 2.04 3.45
C SER A 140 -9.68 2.20 3.35
N GLY A 141 -9.18 2.89 2.32
CA GLY A 141 -7.76 3.19 2.15
C GLY A 141 -7.20 4.07 3.27
N ILE A 142 -7.94 5.11 3.67
CA ILE A 142 -7.58 5.95 4.83
C ILE A 142 -7.51 5.11 6.09
N LEU A 143 -8.49 4.22 6.33
CA LEU A 143 -8.51 3.36 7.50
C LEU A 143 -7.29 2.43 7.56
N VAL A 144 -6.90 1.83 6.44
CA VAL A 144 -5.68 1.00 6.34
C VAL A 144 -4.43 1.82 6.68
N MET A 145 -4.30 3.05 6.15
CA MET A 145 -3.16 3.92 6.42
C MET A 145 -3.09 4.30 7.91
N VAL A 146 -4.22 4.62 8.53
CA VAL A 146 -4.29 4.94 9.97
C VAL A 146 -3.87 3.73 10.83
N VAL A 147 -4.34 2.53 10.48
CA VAL A 147 -3.94 1.30 11.17
C VAL A 147 -2.43 1.06 11.03
N GLN A 148 -1.88 1.23 9.84
CA GLN A 148 -0.46 1.07 9.57
C GLN A 148 0.39 2.10 10.35
N ALA A 149 -0.03 3.36 10.37
CA ALA A 149 0.59 4.41 11.17
C ALA A 149 0.58 4.07 12.67
N ALA A 150 -0.54 3.57 13.20
CA ALA A 150 -0.65 3.16 14.59
C ALA A 150 0.30 1.99 14.93
N ILE A 151 0.43 1.01 14.02
CA ILE A 151 1.39 -0.10 14.16
C ILE A 151 2.82 0.45 14.22
N TYR A 152 3.21 1.30 13.27
CA TYR A 152 4.55 1.90 13.26
C TYR A 152 4.84 2.72 14.51
N PHE A 153 3.86 3.48 14.99
CA PHE A 153 3.98 4.24 16.23
C PHE A 153 4.18 3.33 17.45
N LEU A 154 3.40 2.24 17.57
CA LEU A 154 3.53 1.27 18.66
C LEU A 154 4.90 0.60 18.66
N PHE A 155 5.37 0.12 17.51
CA PHE A 155 6.70 -0.48 17.39
C PHE A 155 7.81 0.54 17.71
N THR A 156 7.68 1.77 17.24
CA THR A 156 8.66 2.85 17.50
C THR A 156 8.73 3.13 19.00
N ARG A 157 7.57 3.32 19.64
CA ARG A 157 7.47 3.55 21.09
C ARG A 157 8.01 2.38 21.89
N TYR A 158 7.74 1.15 21.48
CA TYR A 158 8.26 -0.05 22.14
C TYR A 158 9.79 -0.08 22.13
N ILE A 159 10.41 0.20 20.97
CA ILE A 159 11.87 0.23 20.84
C ILE A 159 12.49 1.35 21.69
N LEU A 160 11.94 2.57 21.61
CA LEU A 160 12.42 3.70 22.40
C LEU A 160 12.29 3.45 23.91
N THR A 161 11.20 2.83 24.37
CA THR A 161 10.93 2.65 25.81
C THR A 161 11.73 1.49 26.42
N ASN A 162 11.88 0.36 25.72
CA ASN A 162 12.51 -0.84 26.29
C ASN A 162 14.02 -0.95 26.02
N LYS A 163 14.57 -0.22 25.04
CA LYS A 163 15.98 -0.37 24.64
C LYS A 163 16.83 0.90 24.81
N LEU A 164 16.22 2.08 25.00
CA LEU A 164 16.94 3.33 25.28
C LEU A 164 16.90 3.74 26.77
N ASN A 165 15.97 3.17 27.55
CA ASN A 165 15.84 3.42 29.00
C ASN A 165 16.53 2.34 29.86
N LEU A 166 17.54 1.68 29.29
CA LEU A 166 18.48 0.79 29.98
C LEU A 166 19.86 1.47 29.94
N GLU A 167 19.94 2.66 30.54
CA GLU A 167 21.10 3.01 31.37
C GLU A 167 21.00 2.26 32.71
#